data_AF-A0A4Q8L3F5-F1
#
_entry.id   AF-A0A4Q8L3F5-F1
#
_cell.length_a   1.000
_cell.length_b   1.000
_cell.length_c   1.000
_cell.angle_alpha   90.00
_cell.angle_beta   90.00
_cell.angle_gamma   90.00
#
_symmetry.space_group_name_H-M   'P 1'
#
loop_
_entity.id
_entity.type
_entity.pdbx_description
1 polymer ?
#
loop_
_entity_poly.entity_id
_entity_poly.type
_entity_poly.pdbx_seq_one_letter_code
_entity_poly.pdbx_strand_id
1 'polypeptide(L)'
;MKLIKKLVTGLMILLVALGSSPLEVFAYNPITEFPDQTKREWPTQNYNNVATTLPEPPAIANTVNMLDMFHYPELIYTGSVSQYPDQTAKLANNRSYVTETDSSVADITRDARWQSGVMWSNPQNKIKLNEPFHMVAYIYLGKRTQYDKDINYNYQGTDYKLGGADGITFTMHNDLKQPSDIQVGNKLASGSLGNTGMNAYGALGNGLGVYGSNFSANVSSNYNNMVDFWRGVENGITLEFDTFYNDNDTTQHSDNDLTSFGSTFIIDNENHENTKYGHIAINILNDFKDNRANRNVEPDKKTDKHKIKLSLGWDGEVSESDKTFPYWWKISKWPTTNLADGKWHRLEVKWTPDLVTNTGNLNYKIYKQGHIGSRNIYQSNDVTYDGTEVISYDVPIGTGDYSLEKVFGVSNLNNTVYWGFSGSTGGFLNNQAVQMLQLPVNYYTAELSKVDQDGNPVSGARFQIEKKNETTGDWEVQKFYNPDPETPGYVDTLETGTQDEEIGVYVEGYSRA
;
A
#
# COMPACT_ATOMS: atom_id res chain seq x y z
N MET A 1 36.86 3.95 -52.28
CA MET A 1 35.75 4.46 -51.43
C MET A 1 35.00 3.39 -50.62
N LYS A 2 34.60 2.23 -51.19
CA LYS A 2 33.88 1.18 -50.42
C LYS A 2 34.73 0.51 -49.32
N LEU A 3 36.05 0.41 -49.50
CA LEU A 3 36.96 -0.16 -48.49
C LEU A 3 37.15 0.77 -47.28
N ILE A 4 37.26 2.08 -47.50
CA ILE A 4 37.43 3.08 -46.44
C ILE A 4 36.15 3.20 -45.60
N LYS A 5 34.96 3.14 -46.22
CA LYS A 5 33.70 3.07 -45.46
C LYS A 5 33.64 1.84 -44.55
N LYS A 6 34.04 0.66 -45.03
CA LYS A 6 34.09 -0.55 -44.19
C LYS A 6 35.10 -0.46 -43.05
N LEU A 7 36.24 0.20 -43.27
CA LEU A 7 37.25 0.44 -42.23
C LEU A 7 36.77 1.44 -41.18
N VAL A 8 36.08 2.52 -41.57
CA VAL A 8 35.52 3.50 -40.64
C VAL A 8 34.33 2.93 -39.86
N THR A 9 33.47 2.12 -40.50
CA THR A 9 32.40 1.40 -39.80
C THR A 9 32.96 0.34 -38.86
N GLY A 10 34.02 -0.38 -39.26
CA GLY A 10 34.72 -1.33 -38.39
C GLY A 10 35.41 -0.67 -37.20
N LEU A 11 36.03 0.50 -37.39
CA LEU A 11 36.67 1.25 -36.30
C LEU A 11 35.64 1.87 -35.34
N MET A 12 34.48 2.32 -35.83
CA MET A 12 33.39 2.80 -34.96
C MET A 12 32.78 1.67 -34.14
N ILE A 13 32.60 0.48 -34.71
CA ILE A 13 32.13 -0.69 -33.95
C ILE A 13 33.15 -1.08 -32.88
N LEU A 14 34.46 -0.99 -33.19
CA LEU A 14 35.51 -1.25 -32.21
C LEU A 14 35.58 -0.17 -31.12
N LEU A 15 35.32 1.10 -31.43
CA LEU A 15 35.27 2.19 -30.44
C LEU A 15 34.00 2.15 -29.58
N VAL A 16 32.86 1.68 -30.11
CA VAL A 16 31.66 1.42 -29.30
C VAL A 16 31.86 0.19 -28.40
N ALA A 17 32.60 -0.83 -28.87
CA ALA A 17 32.94 -2.01 -28.08
C ALA A 17 34.08 -1.79 -27.06
N LEU A 18 34.94 -0.79 -27.26
CA LEU A 18 36.04 -0.47 -26.33
C LEU A 18 35.75 0.74 -25.43
N GLY A 19 34.71 1.52 -25.72
CA GLY A 19 34.13 2.55 -24.84
C GLY A 19 32.93 2.05 -24.01
N SER A 20 32.45 0.84 -24.28
CA SER A 20 31.60 0.07 -23.37
C SER A 20 32.49 -0.84 -22.53
N SER A 21 33.26 -0.26 -21.61
CA SER A 21 33.39 -0.94 -20.33
C SER A 21 31.98 -1.33 -19.92
N PRO A 22 31.70 -2.60 -19.59
CA PRO A 22 30.44 -2.90 -18.96
C PRO A 22 30.36 -1.91 -17.80
N LEU A 23 29.26 -1.15 -17.73
CA LEU A 23 28.74 -0.90 -16.40
C LEU A 23 28.63 -2.31 -15.81
N GLU A 24 29.63 -2.70 -15.01
CA GLU A 24 29.38 -3.53 -13.86
C GLU A 24 28.39 -2.71 -13.02
N VAL A 25 27.14 -2.70 -13.48
CA VAL A 25 26.02 -2.75 -12.57
C VAL A 25 26.32 -4.03 -11.83
N PHE A 26 26.87 -3.91 -10.63
CA PHE A 26 26.70 -4.93 -9.62
C PHE A 26 25.19 -5.01 -9.42
N ALA A 27 24.53 -5.74 -10.32
CA ALA A 27 23.21 -6.26 -10.06
C ALA A 27 23.46 -7.25 -8.94
N TYR A 28 23.25 -6.76 -7.73
CA TYR A 28 23.22 -7.56 -6.52
C TYR A 28 22.51 -8.87 -6.86
N ASN A 29 23.19 -9.99 -6.64
CA ASN A 29 22.53 -11.27 -6.74
C ASN A 29 21.71 -11.44 -5.45
N PRO A 30 20.37 -11.32 -5.49
CA PRO A 30 19.54 -11.35 -4.28
C PRO A 30 19.63 -12.68 -3.53
N ILE A 31 20.23 -13.72 -4.14
CA ILE A 31 20.38 -15.05 -3.58
C ILE A 31 21.72 -15.23 -2.84
N THR A 32 22.78 -14.48 -3.15
CA THR A 32 24.14 -14.81 -2.67
C THR A 32 24.85 -13.72 -1.87
N GLU A 33 24.35 -12.47 -1.86
CA GLU A 33 25.10 -11.33 -1.29
C GLU A 33 24.45 -10.70 -0.03
N PHE A 34 23.34 -11.25 0.45
CA PHE A 34 22.69 -10.88 1.72
C PHE A 34 22.54 -12.10 2.63
N PRO A 35 22.40 -11.93 3.96
CA PRO A 35 22.41 -13.04 4.91
C PRO A 35 21.21 -13.95 4.65
N ASP A 36 21.44 -14.97 3.84
CA ASP A 36 20.63 -16.17 3.68
C ASP A 36 19.11 -15.92 3.57
N GLN A 37 18.62 -15.70 2.34
CA GLN A 37 17.17 -15.63 2.08
C GLN A 37 16.40 -16.92 2.42
N THR A 38 17.07 -18.02 2.81
CA THR A 38 16.37 -19.18 3.41
C THR A 38 15.85 -18.86 4.81
N LYS A 39 16.36 -17.80 5.46
CA LYS A 39 15.73 -17.18 6.62
C LYS A 39 14.76 -16.15 6.08
N ARG A 40 13.55 -16.56 5.70
CA ARG A 40 12.49 -15.65 5.21
C ARG A 40 11.83 -14.84 6.32
N GLU A 41 12.01 -15.24 7.57
CA GLU A 41 11.37 -14.66 8.73
C GLU A 41 12.36 -13.77 9.51
N TRP A 42 12.07 -12.49 9.70
CA TRP A 42 12.70 -11.72 10.78
C TRP A 42 11.78 -10.61 11.33
N PRO A 43 11.63 -10.50 12.66
CA PRO A 43 12.10 -11.47 13.65
C PRO A 43 11.35 -12.79 13.54
N THR A 44 12.08 -13.90 13.65
CA THR A 44 11.47 -15.22 13.86
C THR A 44 10.67 -15.22 15.16
N GLN A 45 9.65 -16.08 15.29
CA GLN A 45 8.79 -16.22 16.47
C GLN A 45 9.54 -16.21 17.84
N ASN A 46 10.82 -16.60 17.87
CA ASN A 46 11.64 -16.69 19.08
C ASN A 46 12.49 -15.43 19.39
N TYR A 47 12.46 -14.38 18.59
CA TYR A 47 13.21 -13.14 18.82
C TYR A 47 12.24 -12.03 19.28
N ASN A 48 12.55 -11.32 20.36
CA ASN A 48 11.72 -10.22 20.92
C ASN A 48 10.30 -10.59 21.41
N ASN A 49 10.06 -11.84 21.85
CA ASN A 49 8.77 -12.28 22.42
C ASN A 49 7.57 -12.18 21.45
N VAL A 50 7.74 -12.57 20.18
CA VAL A 50 6.63 -12.67 19.21
C VAL A 50 5.62 -13.70 19.73
N ALA A 51 4.47 -13.23 20.21
CA ALA A 51 3.55 -14.04 21.00
C ALA A 51 2.41 -14.67 20.20
N THR A 52 2.12 -14.21 18.98
CA THR A 52 0.85 -14.53 18.31
C THR A 52 1.03 -15.00 16.86
N THR A 53 0.42 -16.15 16.56
CA THR A 53 0.17 -16.60 15.19
C THR A 53 -0.91 -15.72 14.56
N LEU A 54 -0.69 -15.30 13.31
CA LEU A 54 -1.73 -14.62 12.51
C LEU A 54 -3.02 -15.46 12.51
N PRO A 55 -4.20 -14.84 12.61
CA PRO A 55 -5.45 -15.55 12.36
C PRO A 55 -5.47 -16.07 10.93
N GLU A 56 -6.12 -17.22 10.70
CA GLU A 56 -6.26 -17.74 9.35
C GLU A 56 -6.95 -16.71 8.44
N PRO A 57 -6.43 -16.48 7.24
CA PRO A 57 -6.97 -15.47 6.34
C PRO A 57 -8.25 -15.97 5.63
N PRO A 58 -9.05 -15.05 5.04
CA PRO A 58 -10.34 -15.38 4.44
C PRO A 58 -10.28 -16.28 3.19
N ALA A 59 -9.37 -16.01 2.25
CA ALA A 59 -9.29 -16.77 1.01
C ALA A 59 -8.48 -18.05 1.15
N ILE A 60 -8.73 -19.01 0.27
CA ILE A 60 -7.93 -20.24 0.17
C ILE A 60 -6.45 -19.92 -0.04
N ALA A 61 -5.58 -20.80 0.43
CA ALA A 61 -4.14 -20.59 0.34
C ALA A 61 -3.67 -20.50 -1.12
N ASN A 62 -2.64 -19.68 -1.35
CA ASN A 62 -2.01 -19.48 -2.66
C ASN A 62 -2.95 -18.94 -3.74
N THR A 63 -4.05 -18.26 -3.37
CA THR A 63 -5.00 -17.68 -4.35
C THR A 63 -4.33 -16.66 -5.28
N VAL A 64 -3.28 -15.99 -4.79
CA VAL A 64 -2.33 -15.18 -5.55
C VAL A 64 -0.93 -15.59 -5.08
N ASN A 65 0.04 -15.69 -5.99
CA ASN A 65 1.44 -15.88 -5.62
C ASN A 65 2.16 -14.54 -5.58
N MET A 66 2.47 -14.04 -4.37
CA MET A 66 3.15 -12.76 -4.20
C MET A 66 4.67 -12.83 -4.28
N LEU A 67 5.27 -14.03 -4.22
CA LEU A 67 6.73 -14.21 -4.12
C LEU A 67 7.48 -13.56 -5.29
N ASP A 68 6.93 -13.67 -6.50
CA ASP A 68 7.54 -13.14 -7.72
C ASP A 68 6.91 -11.79 -8.15
N MET A 69 5.95 -11.28 -7.38
CA MET A 69 5.18 -10.10 -7.75
C MET A 69 5.72 -8.82 -7.13
N PHE A 70 6.33 -8.95 -5.96
CA PHE A 70 6.81 -7.84 -5.16
C PHE A 70 8.31 -7.92 -4.90
N HIS A 71 8.90 -6.74 -4.77
CA HIS A 71 10.19 -6.50 -4.19
C HIS A 71 10.03 -6.05 -2.74
N TYR A 72 10.94 -6.52 -1.88
CA TYR A 72 10.97 -6.26 -0.45
C TYR A 72 12.26 -5.48 -0.13
N PRO A 73 12.21 -4.15 -0.02
CA PRO A 73 13.39 -3.32 0.19
C PRO A 73 14.13 -3.68 1.48
N GLU A 74 15.46 -3.56 1.45
CA GLU A 74 16.25 -3.52 2.68
C GLU A 74 16.06 -2.16 3.37
N LEU A 75 15.64 -2.18 4.64
CA LEU A 75 15.33 -0.98 5.40
C LEU A 75 16.59 -0.47 6.14
N ILE A 76 17.43 0.28 5.43
CA ILE A 76 18.73 0.74 5.92
C ILE A 76 18.61 2.08 6.66
N TYR A 77 18.50 2.05 7.98
CA TYR A 77 18.44 3.28 8.79
C TYR A 77 19.81 3.79 9.25
N THR A 78 20.89 3.04 9.04
CA THR A 78 22.22 3.32 9.60
C THR A 78 22.95 4.51 8.99
N GLY A 79 22.59 4.94 7.77
CA GLY A 79 23.17 6.16 7.18
C GLY A 79 22.48 7.46 7.64
N SER A 80 21.35 7.36 8.34
CA SER A 80 20.73 8.50 9.03
C SER A 80 21.50 8.85 10.30
N VAL A 81 21.43 10.11 10.73
CA VAL A 81 22.06 10.52 11.99
C VAL A 81 21.28 9.92 13.15
N SER A 82 21.99 9.23 14.04
CA SER A 82 21.41 8.60 15.22
C SER A 82 22.24 8.95 16.45
N GLN A 83 21.56 9.18 17.57
CA GLN A 83 22.21 9.42 18.86
C GLN A 83 22.97 8.18 19.35
N TYR A 84 22.47 6.98 19.04
CA TYR A 84 23.08 5.70 19.37
C TYR A 84 23.11 4.79 18.13
N PRO A 85 24.12 4.94 17.24
CA PRO A 85 24.21 4.18 15.99
C PRO A 85 24.14 2.66 16.15
N ASP A 86 24.71 2.12 17.23
CA ASP A 86 24.68 0.68 17.54
C ASP A 86 23.26 0.14 17.78
N GLN A 87 22.32 0.98 18.23
CA GLN A 87 20.91 0.60 18.41
C GLN A 87 20.19 0.62 17.06
N THR A 88 20.45 1.65 16.25
CA THR A 88 19.87 1.79 14.90
C THR A 88 20.34 0.67 13.97
N ALA A 89 21.59 0.22 14.11
CA ALA A 89 22.12 -0.92 13.36
C ALA A 89 21.35 -2.23 13.63
N LYS A 90 20.67 -2.37 14.78
CA LYS A 90 19.86 -3.56 15.08
C LYS A 90 18.56 -3.60 14.29
N LEU A 91 18.14 -2.48 13.71
CA LEU A 91 16.96 -2.37 12.84
C LEU A 91 17.24 -2.80 11.39
N ALA A 92 18.50 -3.01 11.01
CA ALA A 92 18.90 -3.36 9.65
C ALA A 92 18.30 -4.68 9.13
N ASN A 93 17.69 -5.48 10.02
CA ASN A 93 17.03 -6.74 9.66
C ASN A 93 15.50 -6.62 9.52
N ASN A 94 14.92 -5.43 9.71
CA ASN A 94 13.47 -5.23 9.56
C ASN A 94 13.05 -5.44 8.10
N ARG A 95 12.00 -6.25 7.89
CA ARG A 95 11.42 -6.54 6.58
C ARG A 95 10.02 -7.14 6.73
N SER A 96 9.17 -6.92 5.73
CA SER A 96 7.98 -7.75 5.48
C SER A 96 8.38 -9.02 4.73
N TYR A 97 7.50 -10.01 4.72
CA TYR A 97 7.74 -11.25 3.98
C TYR A 97 6.45 -11.99 3.64
N VAL A 98 6.51 -12.75 2.55
CA VAL A 98 5.46 -13.71 2.19
C VAL A 98 5.57 -14.94 3.09
N THR A 99 4.44 -15.40 3.63
CA THR A 99 4.44 -16.55 4.53
C THR A 99 4.84 -17.83 3.80
N GLU A 100 5.57 -18.73 4.49
CA GLU A 100 6.04 -19.98 3.88
C GLU A 100 4.90 -20.94 3.51
N THR A 101 3.79 -20.89 4.24
CA THR A 101 2.64 -21.80 4.07
C THR A 101 1.56 -21.25 3.16
N ASP A 102 1.62 -19.97 2.79
CA ASP A 102 0.63 -19.31 1.96
C ASP A 102 1.24 -18.13 1.18
N SER A 103 1.44 -18.32 -0.12
CA SER A 103 2.02 -17.31 -1.01
C SER A 103 1.11 -16.09 -1.23
N SER A 104 -0.16 -16.17 -0.81
CA SER A 104 -1.13 -15.09 -0.93
C SER A 104 -1.14 -14.15 0.27
N VAL A 105 -0.41 -14.48 1.34
CA VAL A 105 -0.31 -13.68 2.56
C VAL A 105 1.09 -13.10 2.74
N ALA A 106 1.14 -11.78 2.95
CA ALA A 106 2.33 -11.05 3.34
C ALA A 106 2.14 -10.59 4.78
N ASP A 107 3.08 -10.97 5.64
CA ASP A 107 3.23 -10.40 6.96
C ASP A 107 3.99 -9.08 6.81
N ILE A 108 3.34 -7.97 7.18
CA ILE A 108 3.92 -6.63 7.11
C ILE A 108 4.71 -6.36 8.38
N THR A 109 4.13 -6.66 9.54
CA THR A 109 4.87 -6.67 10.81
C THR A 109 4.35 -7.77 11.72
N ARG A 110 5.26 -8.35 12.50
CA ARG A 110 4.93 -9.26 13.58
C ARG A 110 4.51 -8.51 14.83
N ASP A 111 3.98 -9.27 15.76
CA ASP A 111 3.67 -8.86 17.13
C ASP A 111 4.95 -8.57 17.94
N ALA A 112 5.75 -7.61 17.51
CA ALA A 112 6.99 -7.17 18.15
C ALA A 112 7.29 -5.70 17.84
N ARG A 113 8.11 -5.10 18.70
CA ARG A 113 8.43 -3.66 18.69
C ARG A 113 9.41 -3.28 17.60
N TRP A 114 9.34 -2.02 17.18
CA TRP A 114 10.30 -1.34 16.30
C TRP A 114 10.51 -2.07 14.97
N GLN A 115 9.42 -2.50 14.35
CA GLN A 115 9.43 -3.16 13.05
C GLN A 115 8.95 -2.22 11.95
N SER A 116 9.37 -2.53 10.73
CA SER A 116 8.78 -1.96 9.53
C SER A 116 8.86 -3.00 8.43
N GLY A 117 7.84 -3.02 7.58
CA GLY A 117 7.74 -3.89 6.43
C GLY A 117 7.20 -3.12 5.26
N VAL A 118 7.78 -3.38 4.08
CA VAL A 118 7.46 -2.68 2.84
C VAL A 118 7.50 -3.68 1.70
N MET A 119 6.46 -3.67 0.87
CA MET A 119 6.43 -4.45 -0.36
C MET A 119 5.96 -3.59 -1.53
N TRP A 120 6.76 -3.53 -2.59
CA TRP A 120 6.45 -2.78 -3.81
C TRP A 120 6.39 -3.70 -5.00
N SER A 121 5.48 -3.44 -5.94
CA SER A 121 5.41 -4.22 -7.17
C SER A 121 6.74 -4.23 -7.90
N ASN A 122 7.08 -5.38 -8.48
CA ASN A 122 8.22 -5.49 -9.38
C ASN A 122 8.03 -4.56 -10.58
N PRO A 123 9.12 -4.10 -11.25
CA PRO A 123 9.03 -3.16 -12.37
C PRO A 123 8.06 -3.57 -13.48
N GLN A 124 7.89 -4.87 -13.71
CA GLN A 124 7.00 -5.46 -14.71
C GLN A 124 5.52 -5.43 -14.30
N ASN A 125 5.24 -5.28 -13.00
CA ASN A 125 3.92 -5.29 -12.38
C ASN A 125 3.47 -3.89 -11.93
N LYS A 126 4.15 -2.84 -12.39
CA LYS A 126 3.72 -1.47 -12.16
C LYS A 126 2.35 -1.23 -12.77
N ILE A 127 1.56 -0.39 -12.11
CA ILE A 127 0.29 0.11 -12.66
C ILE A 127 0.63 1.11 -13.76
N LYS A 128 0.03 0.96 -14.94
CA LYS A 128 0.05 2.01 -15.97
C LYS A 128 -1.13 2.94 -15.73
N LEU A 129 -0.85 4.24 -15.60
CA LEU A 129 -1.90 5.21 -15.28
C LEU A 129 -2.89 5.44 -16.43
N ASN A 130 -2.57 5.02 -17.66
CA ASN A 130 -3.47 5.10 -18.82
C ASN A 130 -4.34 3.85 -19.01
N GLU A 131 -4.22 2.84 -18.16
CA GLU A 131 -5.04 1.63 -18.19
C GLU A 131 -5.87 1.54 -16.89
N PRO A 132 -7.18 1.26 -16.97
CA PRO A 132 -8.00 1.00 -15.77
C PRO A 132 -7.50 -0.24 -15.03
N PHE A 133 -7.58 -0.28 -13.69
CA PHE A 133 -7.27 -1.50 -12.91
C PHE A 133 -8.22 -1.73 -11.73
N HIS A 134 -8.37 -2.98 -11.30
CA HIS A 134 -9.08 -3.35 -10.07
C HIS A 134 -8.25 -4.33 -9.25
N MET A 135 -8.01 -3.98 -7.99
CA MET A 135 -7.30 -4.77 -7.00
C MET A 135 -8.23 -5.15 -5.87
N VAL A 136 -8.05 -6.37 -5.34
CA VAL A 136 -8.80 -6.88 -4.19
C VAL A 136 -7.82 -7.51 -3.20
N ALA A 137 -7.91 -7.09 -1.94
CA ALA A 137 -7.12 -7.63 -0.84
C ALA A 137 -7.94 -7.70 0.45
N TYR A 138 -7.49 -8.53 1.39
CA TYR A 138 -7.84 -8.39 2.80
C TYR A 138 -6.67 -7.79 3.57
N ILE A 139 -6.97 -6.91 4.51
CA ILE A 139 -6.01 -6.34 5.45
C ILE A 139 -6.33 -6.81 6.87
N TYR A 140 -5.31 -7.07 7.66
CA TYR A 140 -5.40 -7.40 9.07
C TYR A 140 -4.55 -6.40 9.86
N LEU A 141 -5.19 -5.60 10.70
CA LEU A 141 -4.55 -4.49 11.44
C LEU A 141 -4.12 -4.89 12.87
N GLY A 142 -4.29 -6.16 13.23
CA GLY A 142 -4.07 -6.66 14.57
C GLY A 142 -5.33 -6.66 15.42
N LYS A 143 -5.15 -7.03 16.69
CA LYS A 143 -6.25 -7.24 17.65
C LYS A 143 -6.19 -6.33 18.87
N ARG A 144 -5.18 -5.44 18.91
CA ARG A 144 -4.92 -4.56 20.05
C ARG A 144 -4.99 -3.11 19.60
N THR A 145 -5.73 -2.33 20.35
CA THR A 145 -5.67 -0.88 20.36
C THR A 145 -4.49 -0.40 21.21
N GLN A 146 -4.21 0.89 21.18
CA GLN A 146 -3.23 1.50 22.08
C GLN A 146 -3.56 1.35 23.59
N TYR A 147 -4.80 0.99 23.96
CA TYR A 147 -5.19 0.81 25.36
C TYR A 147 -5.17 -0.65 25.84
N ASP A 148 -5.04 -1.62 24.92
CA ASP A 148 -5.04 -3.04 25.27
C ASP A 148 -3.70 -3.45 25.89
N LYS A 149 -3.59 -3.15 27.18
CA LYS A 149 -2.40 -3.26 28.04
C LYS A 149 -2.15 -4.69 28.55
N ASP A 150 -2.38 -5.67 27.68
CA ASP A 150 -2.39 -7.09 28.05
C ASP A 150 -1.02 -7.76 27.98
N ILE A 151 -0.06 -7.14 27.27
CA ILE A 151 1.32 -7.63 27.22
C ILE A 151 2.15 -6.97 28.32
N ASN A 152 2.60 -7.79 29.27
CA ASN A 152 3.60 -7.40 30.26
C ASN A 152 5.00 -7.58 29.65
N TYR A 153 5.70 -6.47 29.46
CA TYR A 153 7.09 -6.43 29.02
C TYR A 153 7.97 -6.01 30.20
N ASN A 154 8.64 -6.98 30.83
CA ASN A 154 9.62 -6.68 31.86
C ASN A 154 10.96 -6.35 31.21
N TYR A 155 11.41 -5.10 31.36
CA TYR A 155 12.73 -4.69 30.92
C TYR A 155 13.50 -4.08 32.08
N GLN A 156 14.62 -4.71 32.42
CA GLN A 156 15.48 -4.30 33.54
C GLN A 156 14.71 -4.17 34.88
N GLY A 157 13.73 -5.04 35.12
CA GLY A 157 12.97 -5.07 36.38
C GLY A 157 11.80 -4.09 36.45
N THR A 158 11.50 -3.36 35.37
CA THR A 158 10.29 -2.52 35.25
C THR A 158 9.29 -3.18 34.31
N ASP A 159 8.05 -3.34 34.77
CA ASP A 159 6.96 -3.88 33.96
C ASP A 159 6.32 -2.77 33.13
N TYR A 160 6.44 -2.87 31.81
CA TYR A 160 5.73 -2.04 30.85
C TYR A 160 4.51 -2.80 30.31
N LYS A 161 3.44 -2.05 30.05
CA LYS A 161 2.19 -2.55 29.49
C LYS A 161 2.09 -2.08 28.04
N LEU A 162 2.14 -2.99 27.07
CA LEU A 162 2.19 -2.64 25.65
C LEU A 162 0.83 -2.84 24.96
N GLY A 163 0.33 -1.79 24.30
CA GLY A 163 -0.83 -1.86 23.39
C GLY A 163 -0.43 -2.16 21.94
N GLY A 164 -1.36 -1.91 21.02
CA GLY A 164 -1.18 -2.07 19.57
C GLY A 164 -0.92 -0.78 18.81
N ALA A 165 -0.12 -0.90 17.74
CA ALA A 165 0.32 0.14 16.80
C ALA A 165 1.10 -0.51 15.64
N ASP A 166 1.50 0.19 14.57
CA ASP A 166 1.13 1.57 14.23
C ASP A 166 0.05 1.57 13.14
N GLY A 167 0.17 0.76 12.10
CA GLY A 167 -0.83 0.69 11.03
C GLY A 167 -0.26 0.17 9.71
N ILE A 168 -1.15 -0.01 8.74
CA ILE A 168 -0.81 -0.42 7.37
C ILE A 168 -1.23 0.69 6.40
N THR A 169 -0.46 0.86 5.35
CA THR A 169 -0.81 1.69 4.21
C THR A 169 -0.95 0.85 2.94
N PHE A 170 -1.89 1.21 2.08
CA PHE A 170 -1.80 0.92 0.65
C PHE A 170 -1.28 2.16 -0.06
N THR A 171 -0.25 2.00 -0.89
CA THR A 171 0.42 3.14 -1.52
C THR A 171 0.63 2.89 -3.00
N MET A 172 0.37 3.92 -3.82
CA MET A 172 0.82 4.02 -5.21
C MET A 172 1.86 5.14 -5.29
N HIS A 173 3.04 4.88 -5.85
CA HIS A 173 4.11 5.88 -5.89
C HIS A 173 5.03 5.77 -7.10
N ASN A 174 5.70 6.88 -7.40
CA ASN A 174 6.72 7.03 -8.41
C ASN A 174 7.91 7.75 -7.80
N ASP A 175 8.51 7.12 -6.79
CA ASP A 175 9.61 7.72 -6.06
C ASP A 175 10.80 7.93 -6.99
N LEU A 176 11.12 9.21 -7.23
CA LEU A 176 12.18 9.66 -8.12
C LEU A 176 13.22 10.50 -7.37
N LYS A 177 13.33 10.34 -6.05
CA LYS A 177 14.30 11.07 -5.23
C LYS A 177 15.69 10.91 -5.81
N GLN A 178 16.38 12.03 -6.02
CA GLN A 178 17.76 12.03 -6.48
C GLN A 178 18.74 11.92 -5.30
N PRO A 179 20.01 11.53 -5.52
CA PRO A 179 21.01 11.56 -4.45
C PRO A 179 21.12 12.92 -3.76
N SER A 180 20.91 14.03 -4.49
CA SER A 180 20.86 15.39 -3.93
C SER A 180 19.65 15.66 -3.05
N ASP A 181 18.56 14.93 -3.25
CA ASP A 181 17.37 14.98 -2.39
C ASP A 181 17.63 14.29 -1.06
N ILE A 182 18.34 13.16 -1.12
CA ILE A 182 18.64 12.29 0.01
C ILE A 182 19.79 12.86 0.85
N GLN A 183 20.84 13.40 0.23
CA GLN A 183 22.02 13.87 0.92
C GLN A 183 21.95 15.37 1.25
N VAL A 184 21.91 15.69 2.55
CA VAL A 184 21.94 17.06 3.06
C VAL A 184 23.25 17.27 3.82
N GLY A 185 24.27 17.77 3.12
CA GLY A 185 25.63 17.89 3.66
C GLY A 185 26.26 16.51 3.90
N ASN A 186 26.66 16.23 5.14
CA ASN A 186 27.26 14.95 5.53
C ASN A 186 26.22 13.95 6.10
N LYS A 187 24.92 14.19 5.87
CA LYS A 187 23.81 13.40 6.43
C LYS A 187 22.93 12.85 5.32
N LEU A 188 22.35 11.66 5.54
CA LEU A 188 21.31 11.10 4.68
C LEU A 188 19.94 11.27 5.34
N ALA A 189 19.03 11.94 4.64
CA ALA A 189 17.66 12.19 5.06
C ALA A 189 16.75 10.95 4.97
N SER A 190 17.17 9.94 4.21
CA SER A 190 16.43 8.71 3.89
C SER A 190 17.19 7.45 4.27
N GLY A 191 18.18 7.54 5.17
CA GLY A 191 18.98 6.39 5.63
C GLY A 191 19.99 5.80 4.64
N SER A 192 19.67 5.76 3.35
CA SER A 192 20.54 5.24 2.27
C SER A 192 20.37 6.05 0.99
N LEU A 193 21.45 6.23 0.23
CA LEU A 193 21.40 6.80 -1.13
C LEU A 193 20.60 5.93 -2.11
N GLY A 194 20.43 4.64 -1.78
CA GLY A 194 19.61 3.70 -2.55
C GLY A 194 18.11 3.73 -2.21
N ASN A 195 17.67 4.53 -1.23
CA ASN A 195 16.26 4.65 -0.85
C ASN A 195 15.47 5.47 -1.88
N THR A 196 15.18 4.85 -3.03
CA THR A 196 14.38 5.44 -4.11
C THR A 196 13.80 4.35 -5.03
N GLY A 197 12.81 4.71 -5.85
CA GLY A 197 12.15 3.79 -6.77
C GLY A 197 11.59 2.56 -6.05
N MET A 198 11.87 1.36 -6.56
CA MET A 198 11.45 0.11 -5.93
C MET A 198 12.10 -0.13 -4.56
N ASN A 199 13.17 0.58 -4.20
CA ASN A 199 13.82 0.45 -2.89
C ASN A 199 13.36 1.54 -1.90
N ALA A 200 12.32 2.30 -2.24
CA ALA A 200 11.87 3.39 -1.38
C ALA A 200 11.28 2.84 -0.06
N TYR A 201 11.54 3.52 1.06
CA TYR A 201 10.90 3.24 2.35
C TYR A 201 10.88 4.47 3.23
N GLY A 202 9.95 4.47 4.18
CA GLY A 202 9.79 5.47 5.22
C GLY A 202 10.35 5.04 6.59
N ALA A 203 10.10 5.90 7.56
CA ALA A 203 10.37 5.64 8.96
C ALA A 203 9.43 4.57 9.53
N LEU A 204 9.85 3.93 10.62
CA LEU A 204 8.99 3.11 11.47
C LEU A 204 8.17 3.99 12.43
N GLY A 205 7.29 3.40 13.25
CA GLY A 205 6.43 4.19 14.14
C GLY A 205 5.32 4.89 13.36
N ASN A 206 5.09 6.16 13.69
CA ASN A 206 4.21 7.07 12.93
C ASN A 206 4.64 7.31 11.47
N GLY A 207 5.79 6.78 11.04
CA GLY A 207 6.16 6.76 9.63
C GLY A 207 5.41 5.72 8.79
N LEU A 208 4.79 4.71 9.40
CA LEU A 208 4.10 3.59 8.74
C LEU A 208 4.90 2.89 7.62
N GLY A 209 6.22 2.97 7.67
CA GLY A 209 7.11 2.45 6.61
C GLY A 209 7.06 3.24 5.29
N VAL A 210 6.35 4.37 5.23
CA VAL A 210 6.18 5.16 3.99
C VAL A 210 6.55 6.64 4.16
N TYR A 211 6.30 7.25 5.31
CA TYR A 211 6.54 8.67 5.54
C TYR A 211 7.96 8.96 6.04
N GLY A 212 8.46 10.15 5.70
CA GLY A 212 9.60 10.70 6.41
C GLY A 212 9.16 11.11 7.81
N SER A 213 9.78 10.56 8.83
CA SER A 213 9.53 10.93 10.23
C SER A 213 10.77 10.59 11.03
N ASN A 214 11.28 11.56 11.78
CA ASN A 214 12.34 11.24 12.72
C ASN A 214 11.72 10.30 13.79
N PHE A 215 12.38 9.19 14.09
CA PHE A 215 11.76 8.12 14.91
C PHE A 215 12.67 7.65 16.04
N SER A 216 12.09 6.94 17.01
CA SER A 216 12.86 6.28 18.07
C SER A 216 13.36 4.91 17.63
N ALA A 217 14.62 4.59 17.93
CA ALA A 217 15.19 3.26 17.74
C ALA A 217 15.63 2.65 19.09
N ASN A 218 14.69 2.52 20.03
CA ASN A 218 14.95 2.02 21.39
C ASN A 218 14.87 0.49 21.48
N VAL A 219 15.72 -0.20 20.72
CA VAL A 219 15.68 -1.66 20.59
C VAL A 219 16.18 -2.36 21.86
N SER A 220 17.12 -1.75 22.58
CA SER A 220 17.73 -2.34 23.79
C SER A 220 18.24 -1.30 24.81
N SER A 221 17.57 -0.16 24.92
CA SER A 221 17.98 0.92 25.82
C SER A 221 16.78 1.70 26.36
N ASN A 222 16.91 2.27 27.56
CA ASN A 222 15.92 3.19 28.16
C ASN A 222 16.10 4.65 27.71
N TYR A 223 17.19 4.94 26.99
CA TYR A 223 17.42 6.26 26.41
C TYR A 223 16.71 6.35 25.09
N ASN A 224 15.99 7.46 24.89
CA ASN A 224 15.39 7.76 23.60
C ASN A 224 16.52 7.94 22.57
N ASN A 225 16.62 7.02 21.62
CA ASN A 225 17.54 7.06 20.51
C ASN A 225 16.82 7.62 19.30
N MET A 226 16.98 8.91 19.09
CA MET A 226 16.37 9.57 17.94
C MET A 226 17.19 9.33 16.68
N VAL A 227 16.49 8.93 15.61
CA VAL A 227 17.01 8.80 14.24
C VAL A 227 16.47 9.96 13.40
N ASP A 228 17.37 10.70 12.77
CA ASP A 228 17.09 11.83 11.88
C ASP A 228 16.80 11.25 10.47
N PHE A 229 15.52 10.98 10.19
CA PHE A 229 14.99 10.41 8.96
C PHE A 229 13.77 11.21 8.53
N TRP A 230 13.91 12.16 7.60
CA TRP A 230 12.84 13.11 7.28
C TRP A 230 12.39 13.08 5.81
N ARG A 231 12.90 12.14 5.01
CA ARG A 231 12.46 11.91 3.64
C ARG A 231 12.15 10.43 3.42
N GLY A 232 10.86 10.10 3.41
CA GLY A 232 10.36 8.75 3.13
C GLY A 232 10.13 8.54 1.64
N VAL A 233 9.07 7.80 1.31
CA VAL A 233 8.60 7.62 -0.06
C VAL A 233 8.00 8.93 -0.59
N GLU A 234 8.30 9.28 -1.84
CA GLU A 234 7.83 10.50 -2.51
C GLU A 234 7.02 10.19 -3.76
N ASN A 235 6.35 11.22 -4.29
CA ASN A 235 5.55 11.15 -5.52
C ASN A 235 4.53 10.01 -5.48
N GLY A 236 3.70 9.99 -4.45
CA GLY A 236 2.62 9.01 -4.36
C GLY A 236 1.40 9.50 -3.61
N ILE A 237 0.43 8.61 -3.57
CA ILE A 237 -0.79 8.70 -2.78
C ILE A 237 -0.87 7.45 -1.90
N THR A 238 -1.32 7.64 -0.68
CA THR A 238 -1.42 6.58 0.32
C THR A 238 -2.79 6.57 0.95
N LEU A 239 -3.44 5.41 0.99
CA LEU A 239 -4.54 5.11 1.92
C LEU A 239 -3.92 4.53 3.19
N GLU A 240 -4.14 5.21 4.30
CA GLU A 240 -3.61 4.86 5.63
C GLU A 240 -4.71 4.27 6.50
N PHE A 241 -4.36 3.19 7.21
CA PHE A 241 -5.12 2.61 8.31
C PHE A 241 -4.27 2.71 9.57
N ASP A 242 -4.40 3.82 10.28
CA ASP A 242 -3.63 4.10 11.48
C ASP A 242 -4.35 3.58 12.72
N THR A 243 -3.69 2.70 13.47
CA THR A 243 -4.23 2.07 14.67
C THR A 243 -3.76 2.75 15.95
N PHE A 244 -2.88 3.73 15.84
CA PHE A 244 -2.30 4.48 16.94
C PHE A 244 -2.63 5.96 16.77
N TYR A 245 -2.58 6.70 17.87
CA TYR A 245 -2.76 8.13 17.86
C TYR A 245 -1.49 8.78 18.40
N ASN A 246 -0.79 9.51 17.54
CA ASN A 246 0.44 10.19 17.88
C ASN A 246 0.16 11.65 18.28
N ASP A 247 0.21 11.91 19.59
CA ASP A 247 -0.01 13.24 20.18
C ASP A 247 0.74 13.34 21.50
N ASN A 248 2.05 13.46 21.39
CA ASN A 248 2.89 13.72 22.54
C ASN A 248 3.63 15.04 22.39
N ASP A 249 3.86 15.67 23.55
CA ASP A 249 4.83 16.74 23.77
C ASP A 249 6.30 16.25 23.60
N THR A 250 6.55 15.09 22.99
CA THR A 250 7.90 14.58 22.75
C THR A 250 8.35 14.84 21.33
N THR A 251 9.66 14.83 21.13
CA THR A 251 10.35 15.16 19.88
C THR A 251 10.16 14.08 18.80
N GLN A 252 8.93 13.57 18.57
CA GLN A 252 8.52 12.54 17.60
C GLN A 252 7.26 12.97 16.86
N HIS A 253 7.27 14.18 16.33
CA HIS A 253 6.20 14.64 15.46
C HIS A 253 6.52 14.22 14.03
N SER A 254 5.53 13.63 13.38
CA SER A 254 5.29 13.62 11.92
C SER A 254 3.80 13.61 11.67
N ASP A 255 3.07 13.10 12.66
CA ASP A 255 1.64 13.08 12.74
C ASP A 255 1.08 14.27 13.49
N ASN A 256 0.14 14.95 12.85
CA ASN A 256 -0.82 15.79 13.53
C ASN A 256 -2.15 15.05 13.69
N ASP A 257 -2.08 13.70 13.81
CA ASP A 257 -3.20 12.79 14.10
C ASP A 257 -4.22 13.55 14.93
N LEU A 258 -5.33 13.91 14.29
CA LEU A 258 -6.50 14.55 14.91
C LEU A 258 -6.31 15.84 15.73
N THR A 259 -5.20 16.58 15.61
CA THR A 259 -5.06 17.84 16.38
C THR A 259 -5.96 18.94 15.84
N SER A 260 -6.99 19.25 16.62
CA SER A 260 -7.94 20.33 16.40
C SER A 260 -7.35 21.71 16.67
N PHE A 261 -7.65 22.69 15.82
CA PHE A 261 -7.42 24.11 16.11
C PHE A 261 -8.73 24.80 16.55
N GLY A 262 -8.91 25.05 17.86
CA GLY A 262 -10.03 25.84 18.41
C GLY A 262 -10.96 25.09 19.38
N SER A 263 -12.00 25.76 19.88
CA SER A 263 -12.90 25.31 20.97
C SER A 263 -13.86 24.15 20.64
N THR A 264 -13.58 23.39 19.58
CA THR A 264 -14.34 22.20 19.14
C THR A 264 -13.36 21.04 19.06
N PHE A 265 -12.92 20.57 20.23
CA PHE A 265 -12.00 19.44 20.39
C PHE A 265 -12.74 18.12 20.16
N ILE A 266 -12.14 17.22 19.38
CA ILE A 266 -12.55 15.81 19.29
C ILE A 266 -11.73 14.94 20.23
N ILE A 267 -10.41 15.20 20.30
CA ILE A 267 -9.42 14.59 21.18
C ILE A 267 -8.43 15.69 21.56
N ASP A 268 -8.13 15.85 22.86
CA ASP A 268 -7.32 16.94 23.41
C ASP A 268 -5.91 16.51 23.87
N ASN A 269 -5.64 15.20 23.92
CA ASN A 269 -4.33 14.61 24.18
C ASN A 269 -4.32 13.08 23.88
N GLU A 270 -3.14 12.48 23.83
CA GLU A 270 -2.88 11.02 23.69
C GLU A 270 -3.63 10.12 24.69
N ASN A 271 -4.08 10.65 25.83
CA ASN A 271 -4.79 9.87 26.85
C ASN A 271 -6.31 9.89 26.69
N HIS A 272 -6.86 10.65 25.74
CA HIS A 272 -8.30 10.72 25.51
C HIS A 272 -8.83 9.36 25.01
N GLU A 273 -9.90 8.84 25.61
CA GLU A 273 -10.40 7.47 25.34
C GLU A 273 -10.74 7.17 23.87
N ASN A 274 -11.00 8.19 23.06
CA ASN A 274 -11.31 8.06 21.64
C ASN A 274 -10.09 7.82 20.74
N THR A 275 -8.88 8.00 21.27
CA THR A 275 -7.63 7.68 20.54
C THR A 275 -7.47 6.18 20.28
N LYS A 276 -8.18 5.34 21.05
CA LYS A 276 -8.19 3.88 20.89
C LYS A 276 -8.75 3.39 19.55
N TYR A 277 -9.53 4.21 18.86
CA TYR A 277 -10.28 3.78 17.69
C TYR A 277 -9.39 3.65 16.45
N GLY A 278 -8.27 4.39 16.37
CA GLY A 278 -7.52 4.57 15.14
C GLY A 278 -8.31 5.33 14.08
N HIS A 279 -7.70 5.61 12.93
CA HIS A 279 -8.34 6.37 11.85
C HIS A 279 -7.94 5.89 10.45
N ILE A 280 -8.75 6.26 9.46
CA ILE A 280 -8.50 5.99 8.03
C ILE A 280 -8.44 7.32 7.30
N ALA A 281 -7.36 7.54 6.55
CA ALA A 281 -7.11 8.77 5.81
C ALA A 281 -6.41 8.52 4.47
N ILE A 282 -6.45 9.51 3.58
CA ILE A 282 -5.69 9.51 2.33
C ILE A 282 -4.73 10.69 2.33
N ASN A 283 -3.47 10.40 2.02
CA ASN A 283 -2.35 11.32 2.15
C ASN A 283 -1.61 11.43 0.80
N ILE A 284 -1.16 12.65 0.45
CA ILE A 284 -0.33 12.90 -0.74
C ILE A 284 1.12 13.01 -0.29
N LEU A 285 1.97 12.07 -0.71
CA LEU A 285 3.35 11.94 -0.20
C LEU A 285 4.19 13.22 -0.39
N ASN A 286 3.92 13.95 -1.46
CA ASN A 286 4.63 15.20 -1.76
C ASN A 286 4.25 16.38 -0.86
N ASP A 287 3.12 16.34 -0.17
CA ASP A 287 2.71 17.41 0.75
C ASP A 287 3.56 17.44 2.03
N PHE A 288 4.22 16.33 2.37
CA PHE A 288 5.08 16.21 3.55
C PHE A 288 6.43 15.53 3.25
N LYS A 289 6.91 15.57 2.00
CA LYS A 289 8.19 14.94 1.65
C LYS A 289 9.42 15.47 2.42
N ASP A 290 9.34 16.69 2.94
CA ASP A 290 10.38 17.34 3.76
C ASP A 290 10.02 17.35 5.26
N ASN A 291 9.36 16.30 5.75
CA ASN A 291 8.83 16.25 7.11
C ASN A 291 9.92 16.12 8.18
N ARG A 292 10.38 17.26 8.71
CA ARG A 292 11.42 17.39 9.74
C ARG A 292 10.86 17.57 11.14
N ALA A 293 9.76 16.91 11.44
CA ALA A 293 8.93 17.32 12.56
C ALA A 293 9.56 17.10 13.97
N ASN A 294 10.84 16.72 14.07
CA ASN A 294 11.61 16.65 15.34
C ASN A 294 12.72 17.71 15.52
N ARG A 295 12.65 18.88 14.87
CA ARG A 295 13.65 19.97 15.08
C ARG A 295 13.36 20.92 16.26
N ASN A 296 12.48 20.59 17.21
CA ASN A 296 12.01 21.48 18.29
C ASN A 296 11.37 22.81 17.79
N VAL A 297 11.16 22.92 16.49
CA VAL A 297 10.15 23.78 15.92
C VAL A 297 9.01 22.80 15.75
N GLU A 298 7.92 22.95 16.50
CA GLU A 298 6.70 22.16 16.27
C GLU A 298 6.50 22.09 14.75
N PRO A 299 6.15 20.93 14.15
CA PRO A 299 5.57 20.99 12.81
C PRO A 299 4.53 22.10 12.86
N ASP A 300 4.54 23.01 11.87
CA ASP A 300 3.54 24.08 11.85
C ASP A 300 2.19 23.37 12.02
N LYS A 301 1.51 23.58 13.16
CA LYS A 301 0.24 22.92 13.54
C LYS A 301 -0.88 23.19 12.51
N LYS A 302 -0.57 23.95 11.45
CA LYS A 302 -1.37 24.19 10.25
C LYS A 302 -1.08 23.23 9.09
N THR A 303 -0.03 22.42 9.16
CA THR A 303 0.34 21.46 8.12
C THR A 303 -0.46 20.20 8.36
N ASP A 304 -1.54 20.04 7.61
CA ASP A 304 -2.39 18.86 7.69
C ASP A 304 -1.74 17.68 6.95
N LYS A 305 -1.40 16.59 7.67
CA LYS A 305 -0.96 15.33 7.05
C LYS A 305 -2.07 14.77 6.15
N HIS A 306 -3.31 14.84 6.63
CA HIS A 306 -4.44 14.13 6.01
C HIS A 306 -5.13 14.98 4.96
N LYS A 307 -4.82 14.70 3.70
CA LYS A 307 -5.47 15.39 2.59
C LYS A 307 -6.97 15.09 2.54
N ILE A 308 -7.33 13.84 2.86
CA ILE A 308 -8.72 13.39 2.98
C ILE A 308 -8.86 12.54 4.25
N LYS A 309 -9.86 12.84 5.07
CA LYS A 309 -10.18 12.19 6.34
C LYS A 309 -11.41 11.34 6.12
N LEU A 310 -11.33 10.02 6.31
CA LEU A 310 -12.42 9.11 5.97
C LEU A 310 -13.21 8.66 7.19
N SER A 311 -12.54 8.14 8.21
CA SER A 311 -13.21 7.55 9.37
C SER A 311 -12.32 7.52 10.61
N LEU A 312 -12.92 7.65 11.79
CA LEU A 312 -12.35 7.25 13.08
C LEU A 312 -12.94 5.87 13.41
N GLY A 313 -12.11 4.85 13.64
CA GLY A 313 -12.60 3.46 13.73
C GLY A 313 -13.32 2.98 12.46
N TRP A 314 -14.03 1.85 12.53
CA TRP A 314 -14.76 1.32 11.37
C TRP A 314 -16.10 2.01 11.11
N ASP A 315 -16.73 2.58 12.15
CA ASP A 315 -18.10 3.11 12.09
C ASP A 315 -18.23 4.62 12.38
N GLY A 316 -17.09 5.33 12.50
CA GLY A 316 -17.02 6.75 12.78
C GLY A 316 -16.71 7.62 11.56
N GLU A 317 -17.55 7.58 10.53
CA GLU A 317 -17.32 8.33 9.29
C GLU A 317 -17.27 9.86 9.49
N VAL A 318 -16.32 10.49 8.81
CA VAL A 318 -16.22 11.94 8.71
C VAL A 318 -17.32 12.48 7.80
N SER A 319 -17.99 13.56 8.21
CA SER A 319 -19.02 14.19 7.38
C SER A 319 -18.46 14.64 6.04
N GLU A 320 -19.23 14.45 4.97
CA GLU A 320 -18.77 14.72 3.59
C GLU A 320 -18.19 16.14 3.42
N SER A 321 -18.82 17.14 4.04
CA SER A 321 -18.36 18.54 4.02
C SER A 321 -17.00 18.78 4.68
N ASP A 322 -16.51 17.84 5.49
CA ASP A 322 -15.33 17.99 6.34
C ASP A 322 -14.21 17.01 5.98
N LYS A 323 -14.42 16.10 5.01
CA LYS A 323 -13.40 15.13 4.59
C LYS A 323 -12.10 15.78 4.11
N THR A 324 -12.17 16.96 3.49
CA THR A 324 -10.99 17.71 3.02
C THR A 324 -10.69 18.94 3.88
N PHE A 325 -11.35 19.08 5.04
CA PHE A 325 -11.19 20.27 5.88
C PHE A 325 -9.90 20.16 6.70
N PRO A 326 -8.97 21.13 6.65
CA PRO A 326 -7.62 20.91 7.12
C PRO A 326 -7.44 20.88 8.64
N TYR A 327 -8.33 21.50 9.41
CA TYR A 327 -8.06 21.81 10.83
C TYR A 327 -8.79 20.94 11.85
N TRP A 328 -9.74 20.11 11.43
CA TRP A 328 -10.44 19.19 12.32
C TRP A 328 -11.05 18.02 11.57
N TRP A 329 -11.37 16.98 12.33
CA TRP A 329 -12.24 15.90 11.92
C TRP A 329 -13.63 16.24 12.44
N LYS A 330 -14.67 16.16 11.61
CA LYS A 330 -16.05 16.24 12.09
C LYS A 330 -16.71 14.89 11.90
N ILE A 331 -16.78 14.14 12.98
CA ILE A 331 -17.35 12.79 12.96
C ILE A 331 -18.87 12.89 12.94
N SER A 332 -19.49 12.26 11.96
CA SER A 332 -20.95 12.28 11.76
C SER A 332 -21.69 11.42 12.80
N LYS A 333 -21.06 10.32 13.22
CA LYS A 333 -21.51 9.39 14.26
C LYS A 333 -20.29 8.91 15.02
N TRP A 334 -20.24 9.11 16.34
CA TRP A 334 -19.10 8.65 17.13
C TRP A 334 -18.91 7.13 16.98
N PRO A 335 -17.67 6.66 16.76
CA PRO A 335 -17.40 5.24 16.58
C PRO A 335 -17.67 4.43 17.83
N THR A 336 -18.01 3.17 17.61
CA THR A 336 -18.14 2.13 18.62
C THR A 336 -17.17 0.96 18.39
N THR A 337 -16.46 0.98 17.26
CA THR A 337 -15.56 -0.09 16.82
C THR A 337 -14.16 0.46 16.50
N ASN A 338 -13.12 -0.28 16.90
CA ASN A 338 -11.72 0.09 16.67
C ASN A 338 -11.23 -0.51 15.35
N LEU A 339 -10.23 0.12 14.70
CA LEU A 339 -9.60 -0.46 13.51
C LEU A 339 -8.88 -1.78 13.80
N ALA A 340 -8.13 -1.87 14.89
CA ALA A 340 -7.50 -3.11 15.33
C ALA A 340 -8.49 -3.96 16.15
N ASP A 341 -9.40 -4.67 15.46
CA ASP A 341 -10.45 -5.49 16.08
C ASP A 341 -10.21 -7.01 15.98
N GLY A 342 -9.07 -7.43 15.42
CA GLY A 342 -8.71 -8.83 15.25
C GLY A 342 -9.38 -9.51 14.06
N LYS A 343 -9.97 -8.76 13.12
CA LYS A 343 -10.56 -9.32 11.89
C LYS A 343 -9.78 -8.93 10.64
N TRP A 344 -10.05 -9.69 9.58
CA TRP A 344 -9.62 -9.37 8.23
C TRP A 344 -10.68 -8.48 7.56
N HIS A 345 -10.28 -7.36 6.97
CA HIS A 345 -11.18 -6.41 6.30
C HIS A 345 -10.87 -6.36 4.82
N ARG A 346 -11.92 -6.39 3.99
CA ARG A 346 -11.77 -6.32 2.54
C ARG A 346 -11.49 -4.89 2.09
N LEU A 347 -10.46 -4.74 1.28
CA LEU A 347 -10.09 -3.53 0.55
C LEU A 347 -10.17 -3.80 -0.95
N GLU A 348 -10.93 -2.96 -1.65
CA GLU A 348 -10.92 -2.88 -3.10
C GLU A 348 -10.38 -1.52 -3.54
N VAL A 349 -9.51 -1.53 -4.54
CA VAL A 349 -8.95 -0.32 -5.14
C VAL A 349 -9.20 -0.37 -6.64
N LYS A 350 -9.86 0.66 -7.16
CA LYS A 350 -10.22 0.75 -8.58
C LYS A 350 -9.73 2.06 -9.18
N TRP A 351 -9.11 1.99 -10.34
CA TRP A 351 -8.68 3.15 -11.11
C TRP A 351 -9.40 3.23 -12.45
N THR A 352 -9.88 4.42 -12.79
CA THR A 352 -10.55 4.71 -14.06
C THR A 352 -9.91 5.94 -14.70
N PRO A 353 -9.06 5.78 -15.74
CA PRO A 353 -8.45 6.91 -16.42
C PRO A 353 -9.41 7.56 -17.42
N ASP A 354 -9.31 8.87 -17.56
CA ASP A 354 -9.84 9.66 -18.66
C ASP A 354 -8.68 10.21 -19.49
N LEU A 355 -8.44 9.57 -20.63
CA LEU A 355 -7.35 9.91 -21.55
C LEU A 355 -7.59 11.22 -22.30
N VAL A 356 -8.84 11.69 -22.39
CA VAL A 356 -9.19 12.94 -23.08
C VAL A 356 -8.81 14.13 -22.22
N THR A 357 -9.13 14.07 -20.92
CA THR A 357 -8.80 15.14 -19.98
C THR A 357 -7.45 14.96 -19.29
N ASN A 358 -6.78 13.83 -19.48
CA ASN A 358 -5.53 13.45 -18.81
C ASN A 358 -5.70 13.43 -17.27
N THR A 359 -6.85 12.92 -16.82
CA THR A 359 -7.23 12.76 -15.42
C THR A 359 -7.69 11.33 -15.14
N GLY A 360 -8.11 11.03 -13.92
CA GLY A 360 -8.80 9.78 -13.63
C GLY A 360 -9.31 9.72 -12.21
N ASN A 361 -10.05 8.68 -11.90
CA ASN A 361 -10.64 8.49 -10.59
C ASN A 361 -10.05 7.26 -9.91
N LEU A 362 -9.50 7.45 -8.70
CA LEU A 362 -9.03 6.38 -7.84
C LEU A 362 -10.03 6.16 -6.72
N ASN A 363 -10.74 5.04 -6.77
CA ASN A 363 -11.73 4.65 -5.78
C ASN A 363 -11.12 3.69 -4.76
N TYR A 364 -11.39 3.96 -3.49
CA TYR A 364 -11.15 3.04 -2.37
C TYR A 364 -12.48 2.58 -1.81
N LYS A 365 -12.69 1.27 -1.72
CA LYS A 365 -13.88 0.67 -1.10
C LYS A 365 -13.45 -0.31 -0.01
N ILE A 366 -13.91 -0.06 1.21
CA ILE A 366 -13.47 -0.75 2.43
C ILE A 366 -14.68 -1.33 3.14
N TYR A 367 -14.68 -2.63 3.42
CA TYR A 367 -15.76 -3.32 4.12
C TYR A 367 -15.56 -3.26 5.63
N LYS A 368 -16.55 -2.68 6.34
CA LYS A 368 -16.40 -2.27 7.74
C LYS A 368 -16.58 -3.40 8.74
N GLN A 369 -17.43 -4.39 8.44
CA GLN A 369 -17.79 -5.40 9.43
C GLN A 369 -16.66 -6.39 9.75
N GLY A 370 -15.74 -6.55 8.80
CA GLY A 370 -14.74 -7.60 8.80
C GLY A 370 -15.32 -8.94 8.36
N HIS A 371 -14.46 -9.76 7.80
CA HIS A 371 -14.81 -11.06 7.23
C HIS A 371 -15.19 -12.09 8.30
N ILE A 372 -16.22 -12.91 8.02
CA ILE A 372 -16.68 -13.99 8.90
C ILE A 372 -16.25 -15.36 8.35
N GLY A 373 -15.46 -16.08 9.14
CA GLY A 373 -14.93 -17.40 8.80
C GLY A 373 -13.47 -17.35 8.40
N SER A 374 -12.95 -18.48 7.94
CA SER A 374 -11.60 -18.59 7.36
C SER A 374 -11.66 -19.53 6.17
N ARG A 375 -10.78 -19.29 5.18
CA ARG A 375 -10.58 -20.15 4.00
C ARG A 375 -11.88 -20.50 3.24
N ASN A 376 -12.85 -19.60 3.25
CA ASN A 376 -14.17 -19.76 2.62
C ASN A 376 -14.37 -18.82 1.42
N ILE A 377 -13.38 -18.00 1.06
CA ILE A 377 -13.38 -17.21 -0.17
C ILE A 377 -12.60 -17.93 -1.28
N TYR A 378 -13.30 -18.25 -2.36
CA TYR A 378 -12.76 -18.98 -3.52
C TYR A 378 -12.60 -18.11 -4.77
N GLN A 379 -13.28 -16.96 -4.82
CA GLN A 379 -13.30 -16.06 -5.97
C GLN A 379 -13.16 -14.61 -5.49
N SER A 380 -12.48 -13.77 -6.26
CA SER A 380 -12.19 -12.38 -5.86
C SER A 380 -13.45 -11.51 -5.74
N ASN A 381 -14.54 -11.86 -6.42
CA ASN A 381 -15.82 -11.15 -6.39
C ASN A 381 -16.80 -11.63 -5.29
N ASP A 382 -16.46 -12.70 -4.56
CA ASP A 382 -17.30 -13.17 -3.45
C ASP A 382 -17.13 -12.22 -2.25
N VAL A 383 -18.24 -11.61 -1.86
CA VAL A 383 -18.33 -10.66 -0.72
C VAL A 383 -19.33 -11.14 0.34
N THR A 384 -19.81 -12.39 0.21
CA THR A 384 -20.92 -12.95 1.02
C THR A 384 -20.64 -12.87 2.53
N TYR A 385 -19.38 -12.88 2.91
CA TYR A 385 -18.93 -12.93 4.31
C TYR A 385 -18.31 -11.63 4.82
N ASP A 386 -18.25 -10.57 4.00
CA ASP A 386 -17.56 -9.32 4.32
C ASP A 386 -18.50 -8.25 4.91
N GLY A 387 -19.81 -8.52 4.90
CA GLY A 387 -20.85 -7.56 5.25
C GLY A 387 -21.23 -6.62 4.10
N THR A 388 -22.14 -5.70 4.37
CA THR A 388 -22.71 -4.80 3.36
C THR A 388 -22.38 -3.33 3.59
N GLU A 389 -21.80 -2.97 4.74
CA GLU A 389 -21.49 -1.58 5.03
C GLU A 389 -20.07 -1.26 4.59
N VAL A 390 -19.93 -0.21 3.80
CA VAL A 390 -18.66 0.16 3.19
C VAL A 390 -18.33 1.62 3.42
N ILE A 391 -17.03 1.93 3.49
CA ILE A 391 -16.50 3.27 3.25
C ILE A 391 -16.08 3.28 1.78
N SER A 392 -16.64 4.18 0.99
CA SER A 392 -16.27 4.35 -0.42
C SER A 392 -15.89 5.79 -0.67
N TYR A 393 -14.72 6.03 -1.28
CA TYR A 393 -14.27 7.37 -1.60
C TYR A 393 -13.50 7.44 -2.91
N ASP A 394 -13.80 8.48 -3.68
CA ASP A 394 -13.26 8.76 -5.00
C ASP A 394 -12.26 9.91 -4.93
N VAL A 395 -11.04 9.69 -5.42
CA VAL A 395 -10.01 10.72 -5.54
C VAL A 395 -9.84 11.12 -7.01
N PRO A 396 -10.15 12.38 -7.39
CA PRO A 396 -10.08 12.84 -8.77
C PRO A 396 -8.65 13.24 -9.16
N ILE A 397 -7.80 12.24 -9.39
CA ILE A 397 -6.40 12.42 -9.80
C ILE A 397 -6.31 13.16 -11.14
N GLY A 398 -5.36 14.09 -11.24
CA GLY A 398 -5.17 14.97 -12.40
C GLY A 398 -5.94 16.29 -12.29
N THR A 399 -6.69 16.53 -11.22
CA THR A 399 -7.46 17.77 -11.03
C THR A 399 -6.99 18.56 -9.82
N GLY A 400 -6.92 19.91 -9.94
CA GLY A 400 -6.66 20.82 -8.82
C GLY A 400 -5.50 20.40 -7.90
N ASP A 401 -5.83 20.22 -6.61
CA ASP A 401 -4.90 19.79 -5.56
C ASP A 401 -4.43 18.32 -5.66
N TYR A 402 -4.95 17.57 -6.64
CA TYR A 402 -4.61 16.19 -6.94
C TYR A 402 -3.97 16.05 -8.34
N SER A 403 -3.35 17.12 -8.88
CA SER A 403 -2.68 17.07 -10.19
C SER A 403 -1.68 15.90 -10.29
N LEU A 404 -1.45 15.38 -11.49
CA LEU A 404 -0.51 14.27 -11.71
C LEU A 404 0.91 14.63 -11.27
N GLU A 405 1.33 15.88 -11.46
CA GLU A 405 2.65 16.34 -11.02
C GLU A 405 2.73 16.35 -9.49
N LYS A 406 1.65 16.79 -8.83
CA LYS A 406 1.63 16.86 -7.37
C LYS A 406 1.56 15.47 -6.75
N VAL A 407 0.75 14.57 -7.29
CA VAL A 407 0.58 13.21 -6.74
C VAL A 407 1.74 12.31 -7.14
N PHE A 408 2.05 12.16 -8.43
CA PHE A 408 3.00 11.16 -8.93
C PHE A 408 4.28 11.75 -9.53
N GLY A 409 4.45 13.07 -9.54
CA GLY A 409 5.63 13.70 -10.15
C GLY A 409 5.69 13.52 -11.66
N VAL A 410 4.55 13.31 -12.34
CA VAL A 410 4.47 13.08 -13.80
C VAL A 410 3.51 14.06 -14.46
N SER A 411 3.70 14.33 -15.75
CA SER A 411 2.87 15.28 -16.50
C SER A 411 1.65 14.66 -17.20
N ASN A 412 1.60 13.34 -17.30
CA ASN A 412 0.52 12.65 -18.03
C ASN A 412 0.36 11.17 -17.65
N LEU A 413 -0.76 10.60 -18.05
CA LEU A 413 -1.15 9.22 -17.76
C LEU A 413 -0.32 8.13 -18.48
N ASN A 414 0.53 8.47 -19.46
CA ASN A 414 1.41 7.48 -20.13
C ASN A 414 2.63 7.09 -19.27
N ASN A 415 2.50 7.19 -17.94
CA ASN A 415 3.50 6.80 -16.97
C ASN A 415 3.02 5.59 -16.17
N THR A 416 3.97 4.98 -15.48
CA THR A 416 3.72 3.82 -14.62
C THR A 416 4.15 4.10 -13.20
N VAL A 417 3.42 3.58 -12.23
CA VAL A 417 3.71 3.76 -10.80
C VAL A 417 3.89 2.41 -10.11
N TYR A 418 4.78 2.37 -9.14
CA TYR A 418 4.84 1.27 -8.18
C TYR A 418 3.60 1.31 -7.30
N TRP A 419 3.28 0.16 -6.70
CA TRP A 419 2.20 0.05 -5.74
C TRP A 419 2.51 -1.06 -4.74
N GLY A 420 1.86 -1.04 -3.59
CA GLY A 420 1.93 -2.11 -2.62
C GLY A 420 1.55 -1.66 -1.23
N PHE A 421 2.09 -2.34 -0.22
CA PHE A 421 1.73 -2.09 1.17
C PHE A 421 2.97 -1.88 2.02
N SER A 422 2.84 -1.00 3.01
CA SER A 422 3.82 -0.84 4.06
C SER A 422 3.14 -0.73 5.41
N GLY A 423 3.89 -0.92 6.48
CA GLY A 423 3.41 -0.74 7.84
C GLY A 423 4.55 -0.85 8.82
N SER A 424 4.30 -0.44 10.05
CA SER A 424 5.32 -0.47 11.09
C SER A 424 4.75 -0.72 12.48
N THR A 425 5.67 -0.97 13.40
CA THR A 425 5.45 -0.91 14.83
C THR A 425 6.49 0.01 15.46
N GLY A 426 6.09 0.74 16.50
CA GLY A 426 6.98 1.53 17.34
C GLY A 426 7.28 0.86 18.67
N GLY A 427 7.10 1.61 19.76
CA GLY A 427 7.12 1.07 21.11
C GLY A 427 5.96 0.11 21.38
N PHE A 428 4.83 0.36 20.71
CA PHE A 428 3.62 -0.46 20.66
C PHE A 428 3.70 -1.40 19.46
N LEU A 429 2.85 -2.43 19.40
CA LEU A 429 3.01 -3.50 18.41
C LEU A 429 1.69 -4.20 18.07
N ASN A 430 1.49 -4.53 16.80
CA ASN A 430 0.46 -5.45 16.34
C ASN A 430 1.06 -6.38 15.29
N ASN A 431 0.52 -7.59 15.20
CA ASN A 431 0.69 -8.40 14.01
C ASN A 431 -0.18 -7.82 12.90
N GLN A 432 0.40 -7.53 11.74
CA GLN A 432 -0.22 -6.78 10.64
C GLN A 432 0.08 -7.50 9.33
N ALA A 433 -0.96 -7.79 8.55
CA ALA A 433 -0.81 -8.62 7.37
C ALA A 433 -1.79 -8.23 6.26
N VAL A 434 -1.47 -8.68 5.05
CA VAL A 434 -2.29 -8.51 3.85
C VAL A 434 -2.44 -9.87 3.17
N GLN A 435 -3.66 -10.20 2.75
CA GLN A 435 -3.92 -11.29 1.82
C GLN A 435 -4.36 -10.73 0.48
N MET A 436 -3.66 -11.06 -0.60
CA MET A 436 -4.05 -10.66 -1.95
C MET A 436 -5.03 -11.67 -2.54
N LEU A 437 -6.17 -11.17 -3.03
CA LEU A 437 -7.16 -11.97 -3.78
C LEU A 437 -7.05 -11.73 -5.28
N GLN A 438 -6.77 -10.49 -5.66
CA GLN A 438 -6.63 -10.07 -7.04
C GLN A 438 -5.58 -8.97 -7.10
N LEU A 439 -4.54 -9.19 -7.93
CA LEU A 439 -3.58 -8.13 -8.28
C LEU A 439 -4.30 -6.99 -9.02
N PRO A 440 -3.71 -5.79 -9.15
CA PRO A 440 -4.17 -4.76 -10.06
C PRO A 440 -4.17 -5.30 -11.49
N VAL A 441 -5.30 -5.86 -11.91
CA VAL A 441 -5.51 -6.37 -13.26
C VAL A 441 -6.32 -5.36 -14.03
N ASN A 442 -6.01 -5.21 -15.30
CA ASN A 442 -6.78 -4.32 -16.15
C ASN A 442 -8.20 -4.84 -16.29
N TYR A 443 -9.18 -3.94 -16.14
CA TYR A 443 -10.58 -4.23 -16.43
C TYR A 443 -11.06 -3.22 -17.46
N TYR A 444 -11.64 -3.71 -18.57
CA TYR A 444 -12.16 -2.83 -19.59
C TYR A 444 -13.67 -2.93 -19.60
N THR A 445 -14.35 -1.79 -19.50
CA THR A 445 -15.76 -1.70 -19.87
C THR A 445 -15.84 -1.81 -21.39
N ALA A 446 -16.55 -2.81 -21.88
CA ALA A 446 -16.76 -3.03 -23.31
C ALA A 446 -18.25 -2.95 -23.62
N GLU A 447 -18.57 -2.23 -24.69
CA GLU A 447 -19.89 -2.29 -25.34
C GLU A 447 -19.77 -3.17 -26.59
N LEU A 448 -20.63 -4.18 -26.69
CA LEU A 448 -20.71 -5.06 -27.86
C LEU A 448 -21.91 -4.64 -28.71
N SER A 449 -21.65 -4.16 -29.92
CA SER A 449 -22.68 -3.85 -30.90
C SER A 449 -22.58 -4.77 -32.11
N LYS A 450 -23.71 -5.38 -32.50
CA LYS A 450 -23.84 -6.02 -33.81
C LYS A 450 -24.49 -5.04 -34.77
N VAL A 451 -23.85 -4.81 -35.90
CA VAL A 451 -24.39 -4.01 -37.00
C VAL A 451 -24.49 -4.83 -38.29
N ASP A 452 -25.40 -4.46 -39.19
CA ASP A 452 -25.48 -5.03 -40.54
C ASP A 452 -24.35 -4.48 -41.44
N GLN A 453 -24.31 -4.92 -42.71
CA GLN A 453 -23.31 -4.47 -43.67
C GLN A 453 -23.33 -2.96 -43.96
N ASP A 454 -24.41 -2.27 -43.58
CA ASP A 454 -24.63 -0.84 -43.77
C ASP A 454 -24.41 -0.04 -42.47
N GLY A 455 -24.03 -0.70 -41.37
CA GLY A 455 -23.73 -0.09 -40.08
C GLY A 455 -24.94 0.11 -39.16
N ASN A 456 -26.12 -0.44 -39.49
CA ASN A 456 -27.31 -0.32 -38.66
C ASN A 456 -27.31 -1.36 -37.53
N PRO A 457 -27.67 -1.01 -36.27
CA PRO A 457 -27.79 -1.96 -35.19
C PRO A 457 -28.75 -3.11 -35.52
N VAL A 458 -28.31 -4.35 -35.26
CA VAL A 458 -29.12 -5.57 -35.42
C VAL A 458 -29.69 -5.98 -34.07
N SER A 459 -31.01 -5.89 -33.93
CA SER A 459 -31.72 -6.31 -32.71
C SER A 459 -31.87 -7.84 -32.62
N GLY A 460 -31.89 -8.37 -31.40
CA GLY A 460 -32.08 -9.78 -31.09
C GLY A 460 -30.90 -10.67 -31.48
N ALA A 461 -29.70 -10.09 -31.64
CA ALA A 461 -28.53 -10.88 -31.97
C ALA A 461 -27.94 -11.54 -30.73
N ARG A 462 -27.66 -12.85 -30.83
CA ARG A 462 -27.04 -13.63 -29.77
C ARG A 462 -25.52 -13.65 -29.94
N PHE A 463 -24.81 -13.20 -28.91
CA PHE A 463 -23.37 -13.34 -28.77
C PHE A 463 -23.06 -14.54 -27.89
N GLN A 464 -22.16 -15.39 -28.36
CA GLN A 464 -21.57 -16.50 -27.62
C GLN A 464 -20.06 -16.36 -27.70
N ILE A 465 -19.37 -16.52 -26.56
CA ILE A 465 -17.93 -16.71 -26.56
C ILE A 465 -17.68 -18.21 -26.44
N GLU A 466 -16.85 -18.75 -27.32
CA GLU A 466 -16.38 -20.12 -27.25
C GLU A 466 -14.88 -20.11 -26.95
N LYS A 467 -14.45 -20.93 -25.99
CA LYS A 467 -13.03 -21.19 -25.73
C LYS A 467 -12.71 -22.59 -26.22
N LYS A 468 -11.60 -22.72 -26.93
CA LYS A 468 -11.13 -24.04 -27.35
C LYS A 468 -10.57 -24.79 -26.14
N ASN A 469 -11.15 -25.94 -25.82
CA ASN A 469 -10.64 -26.85 -24.80
C ASN A 469 -9.29 -27.41 -25.26
N GLU A 470 -8.24 -27.13 -24.49
CA GLU A 470 -6.87 -27.52 -24.84
C GLU A 470 -6.62 -29.03 -24.77
N THR A 471 -7.46 -29.77 -24.06
CA THR A 471 -7.35 -31.23 -23.88
C THR A 471 -8.13 -32.00 -24.93
N THR A 472 -9.39 -31.60 -25.20
CA THR A 472 -10.25 -32.30 -26.16
C THR A 472 -10.15 -31.73 -27.58
N GLY A 473 -9.75 -30.47 -27.70
CA GLY A 473 -9.71 -29.74 -28.97
C GLY A 473 -11.07 -29.16 -29.41
N ASP A 474 -12.13 -29.45 -28.65
CA ASP A 474 -13.49 -28.97 -28.92
C ASP A 474 -13.67 -27.50 -28.49
N TRP A 475 -14.61 -26.80 -29.11
CA TRP A 475 -14.99 -25.46 -28.70
C TRP A 475 -16.09 -25.55 -27.64
N GLU A 476 -15.88 -24.91 -26.48
CA GLU A 476 -16.80 -24.91 -25.35
C GLU A 476 -17.35 -23.50 -25.11
N VAL A 477 -18.68 -23.38 -25.08
CA VAL A 477 -19.38 -22.12 -24.80
C VAL A 477 -19.06 -21.66 -23.38
N GLN A 478 -18.62 -20.41 -23.26
CA GLN A 478 -18.33 -19.75 -22.00
C GLN A 478 -19.57 -19.02 -21.50
N LYS A 479 -19.75 -19.02 -20.18
CA LYS A 479 -20.87 -18.32 -19.54
C LYS A 479 -20.47 -16.89 -19.21
N PHE A 480 -21.37 -15.95 -19.48
CA PHE A 480 -21.29 -14.57 -19.05
C PHE A 480 -22.01 -14.42 -17.72
N TYR A 481 -21.51 -13.56 -16.84
CA TYR A 481 -22.29 -13.13 -15.68
C TYR A 481 -23.18 -11.96 -16.11
N ASN A 482 -24.50 -12.11 -16.02
CA ASN A 482 -25.46 -11.04 -16.22
C ASN A 482 -25.61 -10.25 -14.91
N PRO A 483 -25.16 -8.98 -14.86
CA PRO A 483 -25.30 -8.15 -13.66
C PRO A 483 -26.69 -7.53 -13.49
N ASP A 484 -27.63 -7.74 -14.44
CA ASP A 484 -29.00 -7.21 -14.34
C ASP A 484 -29.65 -7.58 -12.99
N PRO A 485 -30.03 -6.59 -12.16
CA PRO A 485 -30.63 -6.82 -10.86
C PRO A 485 -32.01 -7.51 -10.93
N GLU A 486 -32.70 -7.48 -12.07
CA GLU A 486 -33.98 -8.21 -12.25
C GLU A 486 -33.77 -9.68 -12.65
N THR A 487 -32.67 -9.99 -13.34
CA THR A 487 -32.35 -11.35 -13.82
C THR A 487 -30.90 -11.79 -13.54
N PRO A 488 -30.43 -11.75 -12.27
CA PRO A 488 -29.04 -12.06 -11.96
C PRO A 488 -28.71 -13.54 -12.23
N GLY A 489 -27.57 -13.81 -12.86
CA GLY A 489 -27.11 -15.18 -13.08
C GLY A 489 -26.12 -15.35 -14.23
N TYR A 490 -25.65 -16.59 -14.41
CA TYR A 490 -24.80 -16.94 -15.54
C TYR A 490 -25.66 -17.26 -16.77
N VAL A 491 -25.39 -16.57 -17.88
CA VAL A 491 -26.05 -16.77 -19.17
C VAL A 491 -25.06 -17.27 -20.21
N ASP A 492 -25.50 -18.20 -21.07
CA ASP A 492 -24.65 -18.79 -22.11
C ASP A 492 -24.66 -17.94 -23.40
N THR A 493 -25.45 -16.87 -23.42
CA THR A 493 -25.64 -15.94 -24.55
C THR A 493 -25.97 -14.54 -24.04
N LEU A 494 -25.47 -13.50 -24.73
CA LEU A 494 -25.90 -12.11 -24.57
C LEU A 494 -26.75 -11.68 -25.78
N GLU A 495 -27.93 -11.09 -25.56
CA GLU A 495 -28.79 -10.58 -26.63
C GLU A 495 -28.60 -9.06 -26.80
N THR A 496 -28.36 -8.59 -28.03
CA THR A 496 -28.29 -7.15 -28.31
C THR A 496 -29.65 -6.54 -28.61
N GLY A 497 -30.00 -5.47 -27.90
CA GLY A 497 -31.12 -4.60 -28.21
C GLY A 497 -32.02 -4.29 -27.02
N THR A 498 -31.97 -3.03 -26.58
CA THR A 498 -32.79 -2.30 -25.58
C THR A 498 -32.37 -2.25 -24.12
N GLN A 499 -31.14 -2.61 -23.76
CA GLN A 499 -30.59 -2.24 -22.45
C GLN A 499 -29.16 -1.72 -22.61
N ASP A 500 -28.93 -0.52 -22.07
CA ASP A 500 -27.61 0.11 -21.90
C ASP A 500 -26.82 -0.69 -20.85
N GLU A 501 -26.35 -1.89 -21.20
CA GLU A 501 -25.61 -2.74 -20.28
C GLU A 501 -24.12 -2.80 -20.61
N GLU A 502 -23.33 -2.22 -19.71
CA GLU A 502 -21.89 -2.30 -19.65
C GLU A 502 -21.45 -3.75 -19.39
N ILE A 503 -20.65 -4.34 -20.28
CA ILE A 503 -20.06 -5.67 -20.07
C ILE A 503 -18.60 -5.50 -19.64
N GLY A 504 -18.27 -5.92 -18.43
CA GLY A 504 -16.87 -6.02 -17.97
C GLY A 504 -16.19 -7.25 -18.55
N VAL A 505 -15.12 -7.08 -19.31
CA VAL A 505 -14.27 -8.20 -19.76
C VAL A 505 -13.03 -8.28 -18.88
N TYR A 506 -12.95 -9.34 -18.07
CA TYR A 506 -11.76 -9.67 -17.30
C TYR A 506 -10.78 -10.46 -18.16
N VAL A 507 -9.55 -9.98 -18.26
CA VAL A 507 -8.46 -10.78 -18.83
C VAL A 507 -7.88 -11.61 -17.70
N GLU A 508 -8.10 -12.93 -17.70
CA GLU A 508 -7.44 -13.84 -16.75
C GLU A 508 -5.91 -13.73 -16.93
N GLY A 509 -5.27 -13.02 -16.00
CA GLY A 509 -3.82 -13.01 -15.86
C GLY A 509 -3.37 -14.29 -15.16
N TYR A 510 -2.84 -15.24 -15.94
CA TYR A 510 -2.01 -16.38 -15.54
C TYR A 510 -2.15 -16.85 -14.08
N SER A 511 -3.14 -17.70 -13.80
CA SER A 511 -2.94 -18.76 -12.81
C SER A 511 -2.18 -19.90 -13.50
N ARG A 512 -0.87 -20.00 -13.22
CA ARG A 512 -0.12 -21.22 -13.50
C ARG A 512 0.45 -21.75 -12.18
N ALA A 513 -0.07 -22.93 -11.83
CA ALA A 513 0.47 -24.04 -11.05
C ALA A 513 1.34 -23.71 -9.82
#